data_AF-A0A0F9GYI5-F1
#
_entry.id   AF-A0A0F9GYI5-F1
#
_cell.length_a   1.000
_cell.length_b   1.000
_cell.length_c   1.000
_cell.angle_alpha   90.00
_cell.angle_beta   90.00
_cell.angle_gamma   90.00
#
_symmetry.space_group_name_H-M   'P 1'
#
loop_
_entity.id
_entity.type
_entity.pdbx_description
1 polymer ?
#
loop_
_entity_poly.entity_id
_entity_poly.type
_entity_poly.pdbx_seq_one_letter_code
_entity_poly.pdbx_strand_id
1 'polypeptide(L)' 'MAADNWKHRSEGMRCGTCMFYVPKEREPRDPEAPITELEVGRCRRHAPTMSGWPVMFLGDWCGDHKLDETKI' A
#
# COMPACT_ATOMS: atom_id res chain seq x y z
N MET A 1 11.52 25.05 18.17
CA MET A 1 10.80 23.82 17.80
C MET A 1 11.55 23.19 16.63
N ALA A 2 11.98 21.93 16.74
CA ALA A 2 12.66 21.25 15.65
C ALA A 2 11.69 21.08 14.48
N ALA A 3 12.14 21.38 13.25
CA ALA A 3 11.34 21.11 12.06
C ALA A 3 11.11 19.59 11.98
N ASP A 4 9.84 19.18 11.87
CA ASP A 4 9.52 17.79 11.66
C ASP A 4 9.87 17.41 10.23
N ASN A 5 11.00 16.72 10.07
CA ASN A 5 11.48 16.21 8.77
C ASN A 5 10.52 15.17 8.14
N TRP A 6 9.50 14.71 8.88
CA TRP A 6 8.48 13.76 8.44
C TRP A 6 7.15 14.42 8.07
N LYS A 7 7.02 15.73 8.31
CA LYS A 7 5.83 16.50 7.95
C LYS A 7 5.60 16.39 6.44
N HIS A 8 4.48 15.77 6.06
CA HIS A 8 4.03 15.47 4.68
C HIS A 8 4.70 14.27 3.99
N ARG A 9 5.68 13.61 4.62
CA ARG A 9 6.23 12.36 4.06
C ARG A 9 5.25 11.20 4.21
N SER A 10 4.39 11.20 5.22
CA SER A 10 3.44 10.12 5.51
C SER A 10 2.25 10.01 4.55
N GLU A 11 1.86 11.09 3.87
CA GLU A 11 0.66 11.07 3.01
C GLU A 11 0.91 10.29 1.71
N GLY A 12 2.10 10.48 1.11
CA GLY A 12 2.55 9.71 -0.06
C GLY A 12 3.25 8.39 0.29
N MET A 13 3.68 8.17 1.53
CA MET A 13 4.29 6.92 1.98
C MET A 13 3.21 5.98 2.53
N ARG A 14 2.32 5.50 1.66
CA ARG A 14 1.30 4.50 2.01
C ARG A 14 1.43 3.28 1.12
N CYS A 15 1.02 2.10 1.58
CA CYS A 15 1.19 0.85 0.87
C CYS A 15 0.62 0.93 -0.56
N GLY A 16 -0.49 1.63 -0.79
CA GLY A 16 -1.04 1.83 -2.13
C GLY A 16 -0.08 2.45 -3.16
N THR A 17 0.82 3.33 -2.73
CA THR A 17 1.84 3.98 -3.58
C THR A 17 3.20 3.26 -3.52
N CYS A 18 3.28 2.13 -2.83
CA CYS A 18 4.53 1.39 -2.66
C CYS A 18 4.85 0.54 -3.89
N MET A 19 6.12 0.48 -4.29
CA MET A 19 6.59 -0.37 -5.40
C MET A 19 6.37 -1.87 -5.13
N PHE A 20 6.31 -2.22 -3.84
CA PHE A 20 6.10 -3.59 -3.39
C PHE A 20 4.63 -3.98 -3.27
N TYR A 21 3.70 -3.04 -3.29
CA TYR A 21 2.27 -3.35 -3.21
C TYR A 21 1.74 -3.93 -4.52
N VAL A 22 0.87 -4.94 -4.38
CA VAL A 22 0.11 -5.59 -5.45
C VAL A 22 -1.35 -5.68 -5.02
N PRO A 23 -2.31 -5.14 -5.78
CA PRO A 23 -3.73 -5.24 -5.45
C PRO A 23 -4.19 -6.70 -5.48
N LYS A 24 -5.11 -7.07 -4.58
CA LYS A 24 -5.82 -8.36 -4.66
C LYS A 24 -6.96 -8.18 -5.66
N GLU A 25 -7.13 -9.13 -6.58
CA GLU A 25 -8.27 -9.11 -7.50
C GLU A 25 -9.57 -8.98 -6.72
N ARG A 26 -10.43 -8.05 -7.16
CA ARG A 26 -11.77 -7.89 -6.63
C ARG A 26 -12.60 -9.09 -7.10
N GLU A 27 -13.24 -9.79 -6.17
CA GLU A 27 -14.41 -10.58 -6.56
C GLU A 27 -15.47 -9.62 -7.12
N PRO A 28 -16.28 -10.02 -8.12
CA PRO A 28 -17.14 -9.12 -8.88
C PRO A 28 -18.29 -8.60 -8.01
N ARG A 29 -17.99 -7.63 -7.17
CA ARG A 29 -18.93 -6.76 -6.48
C ARG A 29 -18.84 -5.43 -7.20
N ASP A 30 -19.51 -5.37 -8.35
CA ASP A 30 -19.64 -4.17 -9.18
C ASP A 30 -18.31 -3.64 -9.77
N PRO A 31 -18.04 -3.86 -11.07
CA PRO A 31 -16.85 -3.34 -11.77
C PRO A 31 -16.71 -1.82 -11.72
N GLU A 32 -17.81 -1.09 -11.48
CA GLU A 32 -17.88 0.37 -11.50
C GLU A 32 -17.69 0.99 -10.11
N ALA A 33 -17.57 0.16 -9.06
CA ALA A 33 -17.35 0.65 -7.70
C ALA A 33 -16.01 1.41 -7.58
N PRO A 34 -16.00 2.62 -6.99
CA PRO A 34 -14.80 3.42 -6.86
C PRO A 34 -13.71 2.71 -6.03
N ILE A 35 -12.44 3.03 -6.31
CA ILE A 35 -11.33 2.55 -5.47
C ILE A 35 -11.36 3.24 -4.12
N THR A 36 -11.38 2.47 -3.03
CA THR A 36 -11.44 3.03 -1.66
C THR A 36 -10.22 2.58 -0.85
N GLU A 37 -9.87 3.34 0.20
CA GLU A 37 -8.76 2.97 1.10
C GLU A 37 -8.95 1.61 1.79
N LEU A 38 -10.16 1.05 1.76
CA LEU A 38 -10.52 -0.27 2.27
C LEU A 38 -10.11 -1.41 1.33
N GLU A 39 -9.56 -1.10 0.15
CA GLU A 39 -9.06 -2.13 -0.75
C GLU A 39 -7.84 -2.83 -0.20
N VAL A 40 -7.89 -4.14 -0.39
CA VAL A 40 -6.90 -5.07 0.12
C VAL A 40 -5.95 -5.46 -1.00
N GLY A 41 -4.66 -5.46 -0.69
CA GLY A 41 -3.61 -6.00 -1.52
C GLY A 41 -2.61 -6.82 -0.73
N ARG A 42 -1.42 -6.99 -1.31
CA ARG A 42 -0.36 -7.85 -0.83
C ARG A 42 0.99 -7.14 -0.94
N CYS A 43 1.85 -7.31 0.07
CA CYS A 43 3.20 -6.75 0.04
C CYS A 43 4.22 -7.76 -0.50
N ARG A 44 4.95 -7.39 -1.56
CA ARG A 44 5.94 -8.26 -2.20
C ARG A 44 7.26 -8.43 -1.48
N ARG A 45 7.66 -7.43 -0.71
CA ARG A 45 8.96 -7.42 -0.05
C ARG A 45 9.06 -8.42 1.10
N HIS A 46 7.93 -8.71 1.75
CA HIS A 46 7.86 -9.59 2.91
C HIS A 46 7.31 -10.98 2.55
N ALA A 47 7.38 -11.34 1.27
CA ALA A 47 6.97 -12.64 0.79
C ALA A 47 8.17 -13.49 0.35
N PRO A 48 8.06 -14.82 0.43
CA PRO A 48 6.97 -15.55 1.09
C PRO A 48 7.14 -15.51 2.62
N THR A 49 6.04 -15.29 3.34
CA THR A 49 5.92 -15.79 4.71
C THR A 49 5.51 -17.25 4.68
N MET A 50 5.52 -17.94 5.82
CA MET A 50 5.02 -19.32 5.96
C MET A 50 3.59 -19.55 5.42
N SER A 51 2.84 -18.47 5.15
CA SER A 51 1.47 -18.48 4.61
C SER A 51 1.29 -17.62 3.35
N GLY A 52 2.36 -17.20 2.69
CA GLY A 52 2.31 -16.45 1.44
C GLY A 52 2.62 -14.96 1.57
N TRP A 53 1.83 -14.09 0.93
CA TRP A 53 2.10 -12.65 0.89
C TRP A 53 1.28 -11.93 1.98
N PRO A 54 1.89 -11.08 2.82
CA PRO A 54 1.18 -10.32 3.85
C PRO A 54 0.07 -9.45 3.24
N VAL A 55 -1.11 -9.53 3.83
CA VAL A 55 -2.29 -8.74 3.45
C VAL A 55 -2.14 -7.32 3.98
N MET A 56 -2.38 -6.32 3.12
CA MET A 56 -2.24 -4.90 3.45
C MET A 56 -3.41 -4.10 2.87
N PHE A 57 -3.79 -3.00 3.51
CA PHE A 57 -4.68 -1.97 2.95
C PHE A 57 -3.88 -0.89 2.20
N LEU A 58 -4.55 -0.15 1.32
CA LEU A 58 -3.93 0.98 0.60
C LEU A 58 -3.36 2.04 1.55
N GLY A 59 -4.06 2.29 2.67
CA GLY A 59 -3.69 3.27 3.69
C GLY A 59 -2.59 2.83 4.67
N ASP A 60 -2.19 1.56 4.65
CA ASP A 60 -1.16 1.06 5.57
C ASP A 60 0.21 1.70 5.30
N TRP A 61 1.12 1.64 6.27
CA TRP A 61 2.51 2.00 6.08
C TRP A 61 3.42 1.00 6.77
N CYS A 62 4.54 0.66 6.12
CA CYS A 62 5.63 -0.06 6.75
C CYS A 62 6.91 0.78 6.65
N GLY A 63 7.81 0.64 7.63
CA GLY A 63 9.12 1.30 7.62
C GLY A 63 10.01 0.90 6.43
N ASP A 64 9.59 -0.10 5.67
CA ASP A 64 10.25 -0.63 4.48
C ASP A 64 9.62 -0.14 3.16
N HIS A 65 8.71 0.82 3.24
CA HIS A 65 8.06 1.43 2.10
C HIS A 65 9.09 2.03 1.13
N LYS A 66 8.82 1.86 -0.17
CA LYS A 66 9.50 2.58 -1.24
C LYS A 66 8.48 3.08 -2.24
N LEU A 67 8.53 4.38 -2.53
CA LEU A 67 7.68 5.02 -3.52
C LEU A 67 7.85 4.36 -4.89
N ASP A 68 6.71 4.08 -5.51
CA ASP A 68 6.64 3.75 -6.92
C ASP A 68 6.32 5.02 -7.69
N GLU A 69 7.29 5.56 -8.41
CA GLU A 69 7.11 6.80 -9.21
C GLU A 69 6.05 6.64 -10.32
N THR A 70 5.62 5.41 -10.62
CA THR A 70 4.58 5.12 -11.61
C THR A 70 3.17 4.95 -11.00
N LYS A 71 3.02 4.96 -9.67
CA LYS A 71 1.74 4.82 -8.95
C LYS A 71 1.29 6.10 -8.23
N ILE A 72 1.93 7.23 -8.52
CA ILE A 72 1.61 8.56 -7.99
C ILE A 72 0.94 9.38 -9.07
#